data_AF-A0A6I9MY07-F1
#
_entry.id   AF-A0A6I9MY07-F1
#
_cell.length_a   1.000
_cell.length_b   1.000
_cell.length_c   1.000
_cell.angle_alpha   90.00
_cell.angle_beta   90.00
_cell.angle_gamma   90.00
#
_symmetry.space_group_name_H-M   'P 1'
#
loop_
_entity.id
_entity.type
_entity.pdbx_description
1 polymer ?
#
loop_
_entity_poly.entity_id
_entity_poly.type
_entity_poly.pdbx_seq_one_letter_code
_entity_poly.pdbx_strand_id
1 'polypeptide(L)'
;MAATLSLFLGLCSALPAVGLAALERVRAPLLTACGSPSREMRLTTLCHIQLLLRSLPGLMGAHYKRFFCGYAEPAYIKQRKMQVMTQGSSQLNI
;
A
#
# COMPACT_ATOMS: atom_id res chain seq x y z
N MET A 1 -7.75 -4.94 -8.00
CA MET A 1 -7.82 -4.95 -6.52
C MET A 1 -7.79 -3.55 -5.92
N ALA A 2 -6.89 -2.64 -6.33
CA ALA A 2 -6.94 -1.25 -5.85
C ALA A 2 -8.22 -0.50 -6.26
N ALA A 3 -8.64 -0.59 -7.52
CA ALA A 3 -9.87 0.07 -8.00
C ALA A 3 -11.15 -0.40 -7.28
N THR A 4 -11.26 -1.71 -7.01
CA THR A 4 -12.36 -2.30 -6.25
C THR A 4 -12.38 -1.85 -4.80
N LEU A 5 -11.19 -1.67 -4.19
CA LEU A 5 -11.06 -1.12 -2.84
C LEU A 5 -11.43 0.35 -2.78
N SER A 6 -10.96 1.16 -3.72
CA SER A 6 -11.33 2.58 -3.81
C SER A 6 -12.84 2.76 -4.01
N LEU A 7 -13.47 1.93 -4.86
CA LEU A 7 -14.92 1.92 -5.04
C LEU A 7 -15.64 1.52 -3.73
N PHE A 8 -15.21 0.44 -3.09
CA PHE A 8 -15.77 0.00 -1.81
C PHE A 8 -15.68 1.09 -0.74
N LEU A 9 -14.54 1.76 -0.62
CA LEU A 9 -14.36 2.87 0.31
C LEU A 9 -15.26 4.07 -0.03
N GLY A 10 -15.47 4.37 -1.31
CA GLY A 10 -16.44 5.37 -1.75
C GLY A 10 -17.88 5.00 -1.38
N LEU A 11 -18.27 3.74 -1.55
CA LEU A 11 -19.59 3.22 -1.17
C LEU A 11 -19.77 3.18 0.36
N CYS A 12 -18.70 2.93 1.11
CA CYS A 12 -18.70 2.97 2.58
C CYS A 12 -18.62 4.37 3.17
N SER A 13 -18.73 5.44 2.38
CA SER A 13 -18.73 6.82 2.89
C SER A 13 -19.84 7.08 3.93
N ALA A 14 -20.98 6.40 3.82
CA ALA A 14 -22.07 6.44 4.81
C ALA A 14 -21.86 5.53 6.03
N LEU A 15 -20.85 4.64 6.00
CA LEU A 15 -20.58 3.61 7.00
C LEU A 15 -19.06 3.51 7.27
N PRO A 16 -18.45 4.52 7.91
CA PRO A 16 -16.99 4.63 8.06
C PRO A 16 -16.38 3.44 8.84
N ALA A 17 -17.10 2.87 9.79
CA ALA A 17 -16.66 1.69 10.54
C ALA A 17 -16.41 0.46 9.65
N VAL A 18 -17.24 0.27 8.62
CA VAL A 18 -17.10 -0.84 7.67
C VAL A 18 -15.90 -0.61 6.74
N GLY A 19 -15.70 0.62 6.29
CA GLY A 19 -14.52 1.02 5.52
C GLY A 19 -13.21 0.76 6.27
N LEU A 20 -13.13 1.15 7.55
CA LEU A 20 -11.96 0.88 8.39
C LEU A 20 -11.72 -0.61 8.62
N ALA A 21 -12.78 -1.39 8.88
CA ALA A 21 -12.67 -2.83 9.05
C ALA A 21 -12.11 -3.52 7.80
N ALA A 22 -12.59 -3.13 6.60
CA ALA A 22 -12.08 -3.65 5.35
C ALA A 22 -10.61 -3.28 5.10
N LEU A 23 -10.20 -2.07 5.46
CA LEU A 23 -8.81 -1.62 5.34
C LEU A 23 -7.87 -2.45 6.21
N GLU A 24 -8.25 -2.72 7.46
CA GLU A 24 -7.47 -3.59 8.34
C GLU A 24 -7.34 -5.02 7.77
N ARG A 25 -8.43 -5.56 7.19
CA ARG A 25 -8.40 -6.88 6.55
C ARG A 25 -7.52 -6.91 5.29
N VAL A 26 -7.44 -5.82 4.55
CA VAL A 26 -6.67 -5.72 3.30
C VAL A 26 -5.18 -5.51 3.54
N ARG A 27 -4.79 -4.94 4.68
CA ARG A 27 -3.39 -4.69 5.02
C ARG A 27 -2.54 -5.97 5.02
N ALA A 28 -2.99 -7.01 5.72
CA ALA A 28 -2.28 -8.29 5.79
C ALA A 28 -2.02 -8.94 4.41
N PRO A 29 -3.02 -9.13 3.53
CA PRO A 29 -2.79 -9.74 2.22
C PRO A 29 -1.92 -8.88 1.30
N LEU A 30 -1.98 -7.54 1.39
CA LEU A 30 -1.06 -6.67 0.65
C LEU A 30 0.40 -6.83 1.12
N LEU A 31 0.63 -6.91 2.44
CA LEU A 31 1.97 -7.13 2.99
C LEU A 31 2.54 -8.50 2.60
N THR A 32 1.69 -9.53 2.59
CA THR A 32 2.06 -10.87 2.09
C THR A 32 2.39 -10.84 0.60
N ALA A 33 1.58 -10.18 -0.22
CA ALA A 33 1.80 -10.08 -1.66
C ALA A 33 3.08 -9.27 -2.01
N CYS A 34 3.44 -8.27 -1.20
CA CYS A 34 4.72 -7.57 -1.29
C CYS A 34 5.93 -8.48 -1.09
N GLY A 35 5.78 -9.58 -0.34
CA GLY A 35 6.81 -10.61 -0.15
C GLY A 35 6.78 -11.74 -1.16
N SER A 36 5.89 -11.69 -2.18
CA SER A 36 5.77 -12.75 -3.18
C SER A 36 7.11 -13.04 -3.87
N PRO A 37 7.44 -14.31 -4.19
CA PRO A 37 8.63 -14.61 -4.98
C PRO A 37 8.54 -14.03 -6.40
N SER A 38 7.33 -13.90 -6.96
CA SER A 38 7.09 -13.31 -8.28
C SER A 38 7.36 -11.80 -8.28
N ARG A 39 8.25 -11.37 -9.18
CA ARG A 39 8.61 -9.95 -9.33
C ARG A 39 7.43 -9.10 -9.82
N GLU A 40 6.63 -9.65 -10.72
CA GLU A 40 5.45 -8.99 -11.28
C GLU A 40 4.38 -8.79 -10.21
N MET A 41 4.17 -9.80 -9.37
CA MET A 41 3.26 -9.72 -8.23
C MET A 41 3.71 -8.63 -7.27
N ARG A 42 4.98 -8.62 -6.84
CA ARG A 42 5.52 -7.57 -5.97
C ARG A 42 5.33 -6.18 -6.56
N LEU A 43 5.65 -6.00 -7.84
CA LEU A 43 5.49 -4.73 -8.53
C LEU A 43 4.03 -4.26 -8.53
N THR A 44 3.11 -5.15 -8.90
CA THR A 44 1.67 -4.88 -8.92
C THR A 44 1.16 -4.50 -7.55
N THR A 45 1.59 -5.21 -6.51
CA THR A 45 1.23 -4.89 -5.12
C THR A 45 1.76 -3.52 -4.69
N LEU A 46 3.01 -3.19 -5.01
CA LEU A 46 3.58 -1.87 -4.70
C LEU A 46 2.80 -0.73 -5.39
N CYS A 47 2.42 -0.90 -6.65
CA CYS A 47 1.58 0.06 -7.37
C CYS A 47 0.20 0.23 -6.69
N HIS A 48 -0.43 -0.88 -6.26
CA HIS A 48 -1.69 -0.82 -5.54
C HIS A 48 -1.57 -0.10 -4.20
N ILE A 49 -0.52 -0.38 -3.42
CA ILE A 49 -0.26 0.30 -2.15
C ILE A 49 -0.05 1.79 -2.37
N GLN A 50 0.71 2.18 -3.40
CA GLN A 50 0.92 3.58 -3.74
C GLN A 50 -0.41 4.31 -4.02
N LEU A 51 -1.32 3.69 -4.76
CA LEU A 51 -2.65 4.25 -5.00
C LEU A 51 -3.46 4.40 -3.71
N LEU A 52 -3.45 3.39 -2.83
CA LEU A 52 -4.16 3.44 -1.56
C LEU A 52 -3.61 4.54 -0.64
N LEU A 53 -2.29 4.73 -0.59
CA LEU A 53 -1.66 5.77 0.23
C LEU A 53 -2.02 7.18 -0.21
N ARG A 54 -2.40 7.40 -1.48
CA ARG A 54 -2.90 8.70 -1.94
C ARG A 54 -4.25 9.05 -1.32
N SER A 55 -5.09 8.04 -1.10
CA SER A 55 -6.41 8.21 -0.48
C SER A 55 -6.36 8.16 1.05
N LEU A 56 -5.42 7.38 1.60
CA LEU A 56 -5.32 7.08 3.03
C LEU A 56 -3.85 7.12 3.47
N PRO A 57 -3.29 8.32 3.69
CA PRO A 57 -1.94 8.45 4.21
C PRO A 57 -1.83 7.77 5.58
N GLY A 58 -0.71 7.08 5.84
CA GLY A 58 -0.46 6.39 7.11
C GLY A 58 -0.97 4.94 7.20
N LEU A 59 -1.74 4.43 6.24
CA LEU A 59 -2.27 3.05 6.26
C LEU A 59 -1.16 1.98 6.44
N MET A 60 0.02 2.24 5.88
CA MET A 60 1.19 1.35 5.96
C MET A 60 2.24 1.80 6.98
N GLY A 61 1.95 2.80 7.81
CA GLY A 61 2.93 3.45 8.70
C GLY A 61 3.60 2.46 9.66
N ALA A 62 2.84 1.57 10.31
CA ALA A 62 3.40 0.56 11.21
C ALA A 62 4.29 -0.49 10.51
N HIS A 63 4.18 -0.61 9.18
CA HIS A 63 4.86 -1.64 8.37
C HIS A 63 5.89 -1.04 7.41
N TYR A 64 6.31 0.22 7.61
CA TYR A 64 7.18 0.94 6.68
C TYR A 64 8.49 0.20 6.38
N LYS A 65 9.04 -0.55 7.35
CA LYS A 65 10.27 -1.36 7.19
C LYS A 65 10.15 -2.40 6.07
N ARG A 66 8.93 -2.83 5.73
CA ARG A 66 8.69 -3.80 4.64
C ARG A 66 8.99 -3.21 3.26
N PHE A 67 9.03 -1.89 3.13
CA PHE A 67 9.38 -1.20 1.88
C PHE A 67 10.87 -0.88 1.77
N PHE A 68 11.72 -1.35 2.68
CA PHE A 68 13.16 -1.22 2.49
C PHE A 68 13.63 -2.02 1.27
N CYS A 69 14.58 -1.44 0.55
CA CYS A 69 15.15 -2.04 -0.65
C CYS A 69 16.16 -3.12 -0.27
N GLY A 70 15.97 -4.34 -0.79
CA GLY A 70 16.96 -5.40 -0.68
C GLY A 70 18.09 -5.22 -1.69
N TYR A 71 19.28 -5.74 -1.39
CA TYR A 71 20.45 -5.63 -2.26
C TYR A 71 20.18 -6.20 -3.67
N ALA A 72 19.69 -7.44 -3.74
CA ALA A 72 19.40 -8.16 -4.98
C ALA A 72 18.10 -7.73 -5.68
N GLU A 73 17.38 -6.72 -5.18
CA GLU A 73 16.16 -6.28 -5.84
C GLU A 73 16.43 -5.49 -7.14
N PRO A 74 15.63 -5.73 -8.19
CA PRO A 74 15.68 -4.94 -9.42
C PRO A 74 15.41 -3.45 -9.17
N ALA A 75 16.04 -2.58 -9.96
CA ALA A 75 15.95 -1.13 -9.82
C ALA A 75 14.50 -0.58 -9.84
N TYR A 76 13.64 -1.11 -10.70
CA TYR A 76 12.24 -0.67 -10.79
C TYR A 76 11.43 -0.99 -9.51
N ILE A 77 11.74 -2.09 -8.82
CA ILE A 77 11.11 -2.43 -7.53
C ILE A 77 11.61 -1.47 -6.45
N LYS A 78 12.93 -1.21 -6.43
CA LYS A 78 13.54 -0.25 -5.50
C LYS A 78 12.93 1.15 -5.66
N GLN A 79 12.81 1.63 -6.90
CA GLN A 79 12.19 2.92 -7.21
C GLN A 79 10.75 2.98 -6.70
N ARG A 80 9.93 1.94 -6.94
CA ARG A 80 8.55 1.89 -6.44
C ARG A 80 8.47 1.88 -4.91
N LYS A 81 9.33 1.12 -4.24
CA LYS A 81 9.43 1.10 -2.77
C LYS A 81 9.77 2.49 -2.21
N MET A 82 10.74 3.18 -2.81
CA MET A 82 11.08 4.55 -2.44
C MET A 82 9.90 5.51 -2.61
N GLN A 83 9.16 5.40 -3.72
CA GLN A 83 7.94 6.21 -3.94
C GLN A 83 6.85 5.94 -2.90
N VAL A 84 6.65 4.68 -2.51
CA VAL A 84 5.69 4.30 -1.46
C VAL A 84 6.10 4.94 -0.12
N MET A 85 7.38 4.90 0.21
CA MET A 85 7.90 5.51 1.44
C MET A 85 7.75 7.04 1.43
N THR A 86 8.12 7.72 0.33
CA THR A 86 8.04 9.18 0.26
C THR A 86 6.59 9.68 0.25
N GLN A 87 5.66 9.01 -0.45
CA GLN A 87 4.24 9.38 -0.42
C GLN A 87 3.59 9.13 0.95
N GLY A 88 4.06 8.13 1.70
CA GLY A 88 3.62 7.89 3.07
C GLY A 88 4.12 8.96 4.05
N SER A 89 5.31 9.53 3.80
CA SER A 89 5.94 10.54 4.67
C SER A 89 5.48 11.96 4.40
N SER A 90 5.09 12.31 3.17
CA SER A 90 4.75 13.69 2.79
C SER A 90 3.46 14.24 3.43
N GLN A 91 2.67 13.41 4.12
CA GLN A 91 1.44 13.81 4.84
C GLN A 91 1.59 13.76 6.37
N LEU A 92 2.79 13.46 6.90
CA LEU A 92 3.10 13.55 8.34
C LEU A 92 3.73 14.90 8.74
N ASN A 93 3.70 15.91 7.84
CA ASN A 93 4.30 17.23 8.06
C ASN A 93 3.27 18.38 7.97
N ILE A 94 2.03 18.15 8.40
CA ILE A 94 1.03 19.18 8.71
C ILE A 94 0.36 18.80 10.02
#